data_AF-A0A553PGJ4-F1
#
_entry.id   AF-A0A553PGJ4-F1
#
_cell.length_a   1.000
_cell.length_b   1.000
_cell.length_c   1.000
_cell.angle_alpha   90.00
_cell.angle_beta   90.00
_cell.angle_gamma   90.00
#
_symmetry.space_group_name_H-M   'P 1'
#
loop_
_entity.id
_entity.type
_entity.pdbx_description
1 polymer ?
#
loop_
_entity_poly.entity_id
_entity_poly.type
_entity_poly.pdbx_seq_one_letter_code
_entity_poly.pdbx_strand_id
1 'polypeptide(L)'
;ILKRSKMIASFWSISVLLCLVNLGVSLIAEDPLRMGLKQMGFQGAIFVPGEIGYHKFRLGHTGTCKFAFPKLVARPRTSADVAFGVMLARSENISLSVRSGGHGYLCQHLKNNSLHLDLRRLNHMHLLTPDPEKNLPLRLNLGPGSTWGRVLKQFPISRYSMVHGQCTTVGVGGYLLGGGVNFVGTSSKLGSGSQNVMEYTMISATGDLLKVSENAIQTLHLNESVKDTLLEPKNDLFFALKGAGSSFGIVTNFLYQIYDEPETQPVLVPIFFRGPSNYQDSVNLRHDLGCDWCYWTLVIWNGPKRPLFFANDPPPDQKGIYTLDFTCQYDPHSSAQAKRCENVVQLAKARMSKIAEEEGEHLNQYYNTPSCDINGRPFYERYWHHHYETLLAQKQIWDPTNLLTHCHAVGSTDEDCCPTV
;
A
#
# COMPACT_ATOMS: atom_id res chain seq x y z
N ILE A 1 19.43 54.85 -60.90
CA ILE A 1 19.90 54.43 -59.55
C ILE A 1 18.69 54.43 -58.60
N LEU A 2 17.66 53.66 -58.95
CA LEU A 2 16.33 53.67 -58.32
C LEU A 2 15.75 52.26 -58.43
N LYS A 3 16.43 51.28 -57.80
CA LYS A 3 15.93 49.89 -57.67
C LYS A 3 16.61 49.07 -56.57
N ARG A 4 17.28 49.72 -55.60
CA ARG A 4 17.97 49.05 -54.47
C ARG A 4 17.48 49.43 -53.07
N SER A 5 16.45 50.27 -52.94
CA SER A 5 15.98 50.78 -51.63
C SER A 5 14.77 50.04 -51.04
N LYS A 6 14.16 49.06 -51.72
CA LYS A 6 12.98 48.34 -51.20
C LYS A 6 13.26 46.98 -50.54
N MET A 7 14.50 46.48 -50.57
CA MET A 7 14.83 45.17 -49.97
C MET A 7 15.37 45.24 -48.53
N ILE A 8 15.69 46.44 -48.02
CA ILE A 8 16.28 46.59 -46.67
C ILE A 8 15.18 46.85 -45.62
N ALA A 9 14.01 47.32 -46.02
CA ALA A 9 12.88 47.59 -45.11
C ALA A 9 12.09 46.33 -44.70
N SER A 10 12.29 45.19 -45.36
CA SER A 10 11.59 43.92 -45.03
C SER A 10 12.36 43.02 -44.07
N PHE A 11 13.64 43.30 -43.79
CA PHE A 11 14.45 42.49 -42.87
C PHE A 11 14.47 43.03 -41.44
N TRP A 12 14.11 44.31 -41.25
CA TRP A 12 14.01 44.93 -39.92
C TRP A 12 12.69 44.59 -39.21
N SER A 13 11.62 44.31 -39.94
CA SER A 13 10.32 43.93 -39.36
C SER A 13 10.25 42.46 -38.94
N ILE A 14 11.03 41.56 -39.53
CA ILE A 14 11.09 40.14 -39.14
C ILE A 14 12.06 39.93 -37.96
N SER A 15 13.15 40.70 -37.89
CA SER A 15 14.13 40.60 -36.81
C SER A 15 13.59 41.13 -35.48
N VAL A 16 12.72 42.15 -35.49
CA VAL A 16 12.06 42.65 -34.27
C VAL A 16 10.90 41.72 -33.84
N LEU A 17 10.22 41.05 -34.78
CA LEU A 17 9.23 40.03 -34.44
C LEU A 17 9.87 38.76 -33.87
N LEU A 18 11.04 38.32 -34.39
CA LEU A 18 11.79 37.21 -33.80
C LEU A 18 12.46 37.56 -32.45
N CYS A 19 12.77 38.83 -32.20
CA CYS A 19 13.29 39.26 -30.90
C CYS A 19 12.19 39.35 -29.82
N LEU A 20 10.94 39.58 -30.22
CA LEU A 20 9.79 39.53 -29.31
C LEU A 20 9.29 38.09 -29.04
N VAL A 21 9.59 37.12 -29.92
CA VAL A 21 9.29 35.70 -29.67
C VAL A 21 10.35 35.04 -28.76
N ASN A 22 11.57 35.59 -28.68
CA ASN A 22 12.62 35.10 -27.76
C ASN A 22 12.66 35.79 -26.38
N LEU A 23 11.86 36.83 -26.16
CA LEU A 23 11.62 37.42 -24.83
C LEU A 23 10.30 36.99 -24.21
N GLY A 24 9.53 36.16 -24.93
CA GLY A 24 8.48 35.33 -24.37
C GLY A 24 9.05 34.16 -23.57
N VAL A 25 9.91 34.44 -22.58
CA VAL A 25 9.91 33.59 -21.40
C VAL A 25 8.52 33.80 -20.83
N SER A 26 7.57 32.95 -21.24
CA SER A 26 6.40 32.71 -20.43
C SER A 26 6.98 32.39 -19.06
N LEU A 27 6.93 33.36 -18.16
CA LEU A 27 6.93 33.12 -16.74
C LEU A 27 5.74 32.19 -16.54
N ILE A 28 5.96 30.89 -16.75
CA ILE A 28 5.09 29.87 -16.20
C ILE A 28 5.27 30.11 -14.71
N ALA A 29 4.32 30.86 -14.14
CA ALA A 29 4.31 31.13 -12.71
C ALA A 29 4.48 29.77 -12.04
N GLU A 30 5.56 29.65 -11.28
CA GLU A 30 5.89 28.39 -10.64
C GLU A 30 4.72 28.02 -9.71
N ASP A 31 4.27 26.76 -9.76
CA ASP A 31 3.11 26.34 -8.99
C ASP A 31 3.31 26.69 -7.48
N PRO A 32 2.34 27.36 -6.84
CA PRO A 32 2.54 27.90 -5.50
C PRO A 32 2.80 26.81 -4.45
N LEU A 33 2.26 25.59 -4.63
CA LEU A 33 2.53 24.47 -3.73
C LEU A 33 3.95 23.93 -3.92
N ARG A 34 4.42 23.86 -5.18
CA ARG A 34 5.83 23.55 -5.46
C ARG A 34 6.76 24.57 -4.82
N MET A 35 6.46 25.86 -4.95
CA MET A 35 7.25 26.92 -4.34
C MET A 35 7.27 26.80 -2.81
N GLY A 36 6.10 26.56 -2.19
CA GLY A 36 5.99 26.34 -0.75
C GLY A 36 6.88 25.21 -0.24
N LEU A 37 6.84 24.03 -0.90
CA LEU A 37 7.73 22.90 -0.55
C LEU A 37 9.21 23.27 -0.71
N LYS A 38 9.58 23.95 -1.81
CA LYS A 38 10.97 24.36 -2.04
C LYS A 38 11.47 25.36 -1.00
N GLN A 39 10.65 26.32 -0.59
CA GLN A 39 10.98 27.30 0.44
C GLN A 39 11.19 26.64 1.81
N MET A 40 10.46 25.55 2.10
CA MET A 40 10.67 24.74 3.30
C MET A 40 11.93 23.85 3.22
N GLY A 41 12.61 23.78 2.08
CA GLY A 41 13.83 22.98 1.90
C GLY A 41 13.58 21.54 1.45
N PHE A 42 12.42 21.25 0.85
CA PHE A 42 12.11 19.92 0.29
C PHE A 42 13.12 19.50 -0.79
N GLN A 43 13.75 18.34 -0.62
CA GLN A 43 14.83 17.83 -1.47
C GLN A 43 14.36 16.82 -2.52
N GLY A 44 13.15 16.30 -2.36
CA GLY A 44 12.55 15.34 -3.27
C GLY A 44 12.12 15.92 -4.60
N ALA A 45 11.65 15.05 -5.49
CA ALA A 45 11.09 15.47 -6.79
C ALA A 45 9.63 15.89 -6.63
N ILE A 46 9.22 16.94 -7.35
CA ILE A 46 7.87 17.51 -7.32
C ILE A 46 7.32 17.50 -8.75
N PHE A 47 6.11 17.00 -8.92
CA PHE A 47 5.40 16.94 -10.20
C PHE A 47 4.03 17.60 -10.08
N VAL A 48 3.69 18.47 -11.03
CA VAL A 48 2.35 19.09 -11.13
C VAL A 48 1.62 18.60 -12.39
N PRO A 49 0.27 18.75 -12.47
CA PRO A 49 -0.48 18.38 -13.65
C PRO A 49 0.12 18.96 -14.95
N GLY A 50 0.23 18.11 -15.98
CA GLY A 50 0.85 18.47 -17.26
C GLY A 50 2.33 18.11 -17.39
N GLU A 51 3.04 17.86 -16.29
CA GLU A 51 4.45 17.48 -16.34
C GLU A 51 4.68 15.99 -16.60
N ILE A 52 5.80 15.71 -17.29
CA ILE A 52 6.29 14.35 -17.49
C ILE A 52 6.54 13.71 -16.12
N GLY A 53 5.88 12.58 -15.87
CA GLY A 53 6.00 11.84 -14.61
C GLY A 53 4.83 12.03 -13.65
N TYR A 54 4.04 13.12 -13.75
CA TYR A 54 2.87 13.34 -12.88
C TYR A 54 1.92 12.14 -12.87
N HIS A 55 1.50 11.68 -14.06
CA HIS A 55 0.63 10.50 -14.19
C HIS A 55 1.29 9.22 -13.67
N LYS A 56 2.57 9.01 -13.97
CA LYS A 56 3.31 7.82 -13.51
C LYS A 56 3.40 7.74 -11.99
N PHE A 57 3.63 8.89 -11.33
CA PHE A 57 3.91 8.90 -9.90
C PHE A 57 2.66 8.93 -9.03
N ARG A 58 1.53 9.48 -9.52
CA ARG A 58 0.24 9.40 -8.81
C ARG A 58 -0.40 7.99 -8.81
N LEU A 59 -0.21 7.21 -9.89
CA LEU A 59 -1.01 5.99 -10.12
C LEU A 59 -0.57 4.78 -9.29
N GLY A 60 -1.48 4.21 -8.50
CA GLY A 60 -1.33 3.01 -7.68
C GLY A 60 -1.02 1.71 -8.43
N HIS A 61 -1.06 0.59 -7.72
CA HIS A 61 -1.04 -0.75 -8.34
C HIS A 61 -2.43 -1.09 -8.90
N THR A 62 -3.48 -0.79 -8.15
CA THR A 62 -4.86 -1.08 -8.55
C THR A 62 -5.31 -0.13 -9.66
N GLY A 63 -5.58 -0.68 -10.85
CA GLY A 63 -5.98 0.09 -12.04
C GLY A 63 -7.32 0.84 -11.91
N THR A 64 -8.19 0.45 -10.97
CA THR A 64 -9.45 1.17 -10.69
C THR A 64 -9.22 2.48 -9.96
N CYS A 65 -8.14 2.61 -9.20
CA CYS A 65 -7.82 3.80 -8.42
C CYS A 65 -7.15 4.91 -9.25
N LYS A 66 -7.48 5.06 -10.54
CA LYS A 66 -6.79 5.95 -11.48
C LYS A 66 -7.46 7.30 -11.73
N PHE A 67 -8.69 7.48 -11.25
CA PHE A 67 -9.54 8.63 -11.60
C PHE A 67 -9.37 9.85 -10.69
N ALA A 68 -8.52 9.75 -9.66
CA ALA A 68 -8.18 10.88 -8.80
C ALA A 68 -6.92 11.63 -9.27
N PHE A 69 -6.99 12.97 -9.23
CA PHE A 69 -5.98 13.91 -9.71
C PHE A 69 -5.56 14.85 -8.56
N PRO A 70 -4.43 14.58 -7.91
CA PRO A 70 -3.82 15.49 -6.93
C PRO A 70 -3.45 16.84 -7.53
N LYS A 71 -3.39 17.90 -6.72
CA LYS A 71 -2.83 19.19 -7.16
C LYS A 71 -1.32 19.08 -7.43
N LEU A 72 -0.64 18.21 -6.68
CA LEU A 72 0.81 18.00 -6.77
C LEU A 72 1.18 16.60 -6.29
N VAL A 73 2.21 16.01 -6.90
CA VAL A 73 2.86 14.78 -6.47
C VAL A 73 4.26 15.10 -5.96
N ALA A 74 4.50 14.87 -4.67
CA ALA A 74 5.78 15.02 -4.01
C ALA A 74 6.40 13.65 -3.75
N ARG A 75 7.68 13.48 -4.09
CA ARG A 75 8.44 12.23 -3.92
C ARG A 75 9.55 12.44 -2.87
N PRO A 76 9.22 12.38 -1.58
CA PRO A 76 10.15 12.67 -0.49
C PRO A 76 11.35 11.71 -0.49
N ARG A 77 12.52 12.21 -0.11
CA ARG A 77 13.76 11.43 0.06
C ARG A 77 14.15 11.20 1.51
N THR A 78 13.58 11.98 2.43
CA THR A 78 13.86 11.95 3.86
C THR A 78 12.58 12.07 4.66
N SER A 79 12.64 11.82 5.98
CA SER A 79 11.51 12.10 6.87
C SER A 79 11.20 13.60 6.96
N ALA A 80 12.21 14.47 6.84
CA ALA A 80 12.02 15.91 6.79
C ALA A 80 11.20 16.34 5.57
N ASP A 81 11.46 15.77 4.40
CA ASP A 81 10.65 16.02 3.20
C ASP A 81 9.16 15.66 3.42
N VAL A 82 8.90 14.54 4.13
CA VAL A 82 7.53 14.14 4.48
C VAL A 82 6.90 15.17 5.41
N ALA A 83 7.64 15.67 6.41
CA ALA A 83 7.19 16.72 7.31
C ALA A 83 6.86 18.03 6.60
N PHE A 84 7.69 18.48 5.65
CA PHE A 84 7.38 19.64 4.83
C PHE A 84 6.08 19.45 4.03
N GLY A 85 5.86 18.25 3.49
CA GLY A 85 4.60 17.89 2.84
C GLY A 85 3.38 17.99 3.76
N VAL A 86 3.50 17.51 4.98
CA VAL A 86 2.43 17.57 6.01
C VAL A 86 2.17 19.02 6.42
N MET A 87 3.21 19.77 6.75
CA MET A 87 3.11 21.16 7.19
C MET A 87 2.50 22.05 6.10
N LEU A 88 2.91 21.88 4.84
CA LEU A 88 2.33 22.63 3.72
C LEU A 88 0.85 22.26 3.49
N ALA A 89 0.51 20.97 3.52
CA ALA A 89 -0.88 20.55 3.37
C ALA A 89 -1.78 21.16 4.47
N ARG A 90 -1.26 21.24 5.70
CA ARG A 90 -1.94 21.88 6.82
C ARG A 90 -2.05 23.40 6.65
N SER A 91 -0.98 24.10 6.27
CA SER A 91 -1.00 25.56 6.10
C SER A 91 -1.91 26.02 4.97
N GLU A 92 -1.94 25.25 3.88
CA GLU A 92 -2.74 25.54 2.69
C GLU A 92 -4.16 24.93 2.76
N ASN A 93 -4.50 24.24 3.85
CA ASN A 93 -5.77 23.52 4.02
C ASN A 93 -6.09 22.57 2.85
N ILE A 94 -5.10 21.77 2.44
CA ILE A 94 -5.19 20.81 1.34
C ILE A 94 -5.17 19.39 1.91
N SER A 95 -6.03 18.53 1.38
CA SER A 95 -6.05 17.12 1.78
C SER A 95 -4.73 16.40 1.45
N LEU A 96 -4.32 15.46 2.29
CA LEU A 96 -3.19 14.58 2.00
C LEU A 96 -3.65 13.27 1.37
N SER A 97 -2.92 12.79 0.36
CA SER A 97 -2.95 11.40 -0.04
C SER A 97 -1.54 10.81 0.03
N VAL A 98 -1.42 9.61 0.59
CA VAL A 98 -0.11 9.03 0.92
C VAL A 98 -0.02 7.63 0.32
N ARG A 99 1.11 7.35 -0.31
CA ARG A 99 1.32 6.10 -1.01
C ARG A 99 2.65 5.44 -0.66
N SER A 100 2.54 4.19 -0.23
CA SER A 100 3.63 3.21 -0.23
C SER A 100 3.63 2.43 -1.58
N GLY A 101 3.14 1.19 -1.61
CA GLY A 101 3.02 0.39 -2.85
C GLY A 101 1.83 0.78 -3.74
N GLY A 102 0.78 1.35 -3.15
CA GLY A 102 -0.46 1.69 -3.87
C GLY A 102 -1.41 0.50 -4.07
N HIS A 103 -1.42 -0.45 -3.14
CA HIS A 103 -2.27 -1.65 -3.14
C HIS A 103 -3.60 -1.48 -2.40
N GLY A 104 -3.94 -0.27 -1.94
CA GLY A 104 -5.22 -0.05 -1.27
C GLY A 104 -6.38 -0.27 -2.24
N TYR A 105 -7.21 -1.28 -2.00
CA TYR A 105 -8.33 -1.64 -2.87
C TYR A 105 -9.42 -0.59 -2.90
N LEU A 106 -9.54 0.19 -1.83
CA LEU A 106 -10.51 1.28 -1.68
C LEU A 106 -9.95 2.63 -2.14
N CYS A 107 -8.81 2.60 -2.84
CA CYS A 107 -8.17 3.79 -3.38
C CYS A 107 -7.77 4.84 -2.34
N GLN A 108 -7.71 4.50 -1.04
CA GLN A 108 -7.42 5.46 0.04
C GLN A 108 -6.08 6.21 -0.09
N HIS A 109 -5.17 5.66 -0.90
CA HIS A 109 -3.84 6.20 -1.15
C HIS A 109 -3.82 7.34 -2.19
N LEU A 110 -4.93 7.60 -2.91
CA LEU A 110 -5.00 8.62 -3.95
C LEU A 110 -6.30 9.42 -3.85
N LYS A 111 -6.19 10.75 -3.76
CA LYS A 111 -7.34 11.67 -3.61
C LYS A 111 -7.29 12.81 -4.61
N ASN A 112 -8.47 13.27 -5.04
CA ASN A 112 -8.60 14.49 -5.84
C ASN A 112 -8.16 15.72 -5.07
N ASN A 113 -7.58 16.69 -5.77
CA ASN A 113 -7.21 18.00 -5.23
C ASN A 113 -6.31 17.93 -3.98
N SER A 114 -5.56 16.83 -3.81
CA SER A 114 -4.68 16.59 -2.67
C SER A 114 -3.22 16.96 -2.95
N LEU A 115 -2.42 17.07 -1.88
CA LEU A 115 -0.97 16.92 -1.96
C LEU A 115 -0.66 15.42 -1.82
N HIS A 116 -0.13 14.82 -2.88
CA HIS A 116 0.15 13.38 -2.94
C HIS A 116 1.60 13.07 -2.58
N LEU A 117 1.82 12.38 -1.46
CA LEU A 117 3.13 11.92 -1.01
C LEU A 117 3.41 10.49 -1.50
N ASP A 118 4.27 10.36 -2.50
CA ASP A 118 4.75 9.08 -3.03
C ASP A 118 6.04 8.65 -2.31
N LEU A 119 5.88 7.80 -1.30
CA LEU A 119 6.96 7.36 -0.42
C LEU A 119 7.90 6.32 -1.06
N ARG A 120 7.69 5.90 -2.32
CA ARG A 120 8.49 4.83 -2.97
C ARG A 120 10.00 5.12 -3.06
N ARG A 121 10.43 6.36 -2.79
CA ARG A 121 11.84 6.75 -2.69
C ARG A 121 12.44 6.48 -1.30
N LEU A 122 11.62 6.36 -0.26
CA LEU A 122 11.99 5.87 1.07
C LEU A 122 11.98 4.34 1.09
N ASN A 123 12.84 3.72 0.29
CA ASN A 123 12.87 2.26 0.04
C ASN A 123 14.16 1.59 0.51
N HIS A 124 14.80 2.19 1.52
CA HIS A 124 16.00 1.64 2.15
C HIS A 124 15.70 0.32 2.88
N MET A 125 16.71 -0.53 2.94
CA MET A 125 16.66 -1.88 3.52
C MET A 125 18.03 -2.19 4.10
N HIS A 126 18.19 -1.99 5.40
CA HIS A 126 19.45 -2.22 6.09
C HIS A 126 19.28 -3.31 7.16
N LEU A 127 20.10 -4.36 7.08
CA LEU A 127 20.18 -5.38 8.11
C LEU A 127 20.94 -4.84 9.31
N LEU A 128 20.36 -4.97 10.49
CA LEU A 128 20.99 -4.65 11.76
C LEU A 128 21.20 -5.95 12.52
N THR A 129 22.45 -6.23 12.87
CA THR A 129 22.82 -7.42 13.64
C THR A 129 22.23 -7.36 15.06
N PRO A 130 22.07 -8.51 15.72
CA PRO A 130 21.67 -8.54 17.12
C PRO A 130 22.62 -7.68 17.99
N ASP A 131 22.06 -7.01 18.98
CA ASP A 131 22.79 -6.26 20.01
C ASP A 131 22.34 -6.81 21.38
N PRO A 132 23.08 -7.78 21.95
CA PRO A 132 22.71 -8.43 23.20
C PRO A 132 22.71 -7.47 24.40
N GLU A 133 23.58 -6.46 24.41
CA GLU A 133 23.65 -5.49 25.50
C GLU A 133 22.38 -4.64 25.59
N LYS A 134 21.72 -4.42 24.45
CA LYS A 134 20.46 -3.67 24.36
C LYS A 134 19.22 -4.55 24.20
N ASN A 135 19.36 -5.88 24.29
CA ASN A 135 18.29 -6.85 24.01
C ASN A 135 17.62 -6.65 22.64
N LEU A 136 18.39 -6.25 21.61
CA LEU A 136 17.85 -6.05 20.26
C LEU A 136 18.11 -7.30 19.40
N PRO A 137 17.07 -7.91 18.80
CA PRO A 137 17.23 -9.06 17.92
C PRO A 137 17.76 -8.63 16.54
N LEU A 138 17.96 -9.62 15.68
CA LEU A 138 18.16 -9.38 14.25
C LEU A 138 16.94 -8.65 13.69
N ARG A 139 17.19 -7.57 12.96
CA ARG A 139 16.12 -6.67 12.50
C ARG A 139 16.50 -5.94 11.24
N LEU A 140 15.49 -5.44 10.54
CA LEU A 140 15.62 -4.59 9.38
C LEU A 140 15.26 -3.15 9.76
N ASN A 141 16.11 -2.22 9.37
CA ASN A 141 15.71 -0.83 9.20
C ASN A 141 15.14 -0.71 7.79
N LEU A 142 13.80 -0.57 7.73
CA LEU A 142 13.01 -0.81 6.54
C LEU A 142 12.17 0.42 6.18
N GLY A 143 12.41 0.96 4.99
CA GLY A 143 11.65 2.09 4.47
C GLY A 143 10.24 1.69 3.99
N PRO A 144 9.22 2.56 4.20
CA PRO A 144 7.82 2.29 3.84
C PRO A 144 7.62 2.13 2.34
N GLY A 145 8.51 2.70 1.51
CA GLY A 145 8.44 2.71 0.07
C GLY A 145 8.97 1.46 -0.62
N SER A 146 9.54 0.51 0.13
CA SER A 146 9.91 -0.81 -0.41
C SER A 146 8.69 -1.67 -0.67
N THR A 147 8.86 -2.67 -1.54
CA THR A 147 7.87 -3.74 -1.76
C THR A 147 8.40 -5.04 -1.20
N TRP A 148 7.52 -5.95 -0.80
CA TRP A 148 7.93 -7.23 -0.24
C TRP A 148 8.79 -8.07 -1.20
N GLY A 149 8.56 -7.99 -2.51
CA GLY A 149 9.43 -8.64 -3.50
C GLY A 149 10.87 -8.13 -3.48
N ARG A 150 11.09 -6.83 -3.20
CA ARG A 150 12.45 -6.28 -3.05
C ARG A 150 13.09 -6.72 -1.74
N VAL A 151 12.31 -6.77 -0.67
CA VAL A 151 12.76 -7.27 0.63
C VAL A 151 13.19 -8.73 0.50
N LEU A 152 12.33 -9.60 -0.06
CA LEU A 152 12.62 -11.02 -0.23
C LEU A 152 13.77 -11.30 -1.22
N LYS A 153 14.01 -10.42 -2.19
CA LYS A 153 15.18 -10.52 -3.07
C LYS A 153 16.49 -10.28 -2.30
N GLN A 154 16.48 -9.35 -1.35
CA GLN A 154 17.66 -9.01 -0.55
C GLN A 154 17.83 -9.93 0.67
N PHE A 155 16.72 -10.37 1.26
CA PHE A 155 16.63 -11.26 2.42
C PHE A 155 15.80 -12.47 2.04
N PRO A 156 16.39 -13.46 1.33
CA PRO A 156 15.65 -14.58 0.79
C PRO A 156 15.15 -15.52 1.88
N ILE A 157 13.97 -16.07 1.65
CA ILE A 157 13.30 -17.02 2.54
C ILE A 157 14.10 -18.32 2.75
N SER A 158 15.05 -18.62 1.87
CA SER A 158 15.98 -19.75 2.03
C SER A 158 16.99 -19.56 3.16
N ARG A 159 17.05 -18.36 3.75
CA ARG A 159 17.95 -18.02 4.86
C ARG A 159 17.22 -17.34 6.01
N TYR A 160 16.28 -16.44 5.72
CA TYR A 160 15.60 -15.63 6.72
C TYR A 160 14.12 -15.95 6.82
N SER A 161 13.56 -15.84 8.03
CA SER A 161 12.12 -15.94 8.29
C SER A 161 11.60 -14.59 8.73
N MET A 162 10.49 -14.17 8.14
CA MET A 162 9.80 -12.92 8.48
C MET A 162 8.37 -12.91 7.96
N VAL A 163 7.46 -12.17 8.60
CA VAL A 163 6.10 -12.03 8.08
C VAL A 163 6.08 -10.97 6.97
N HIS A 164 5.78 -11.39 5.75
CA HIS A 164 5.83 -10.53 4.57
C HIS A 164 4.59 -10.68 3.71
N GLY A 165 4.29 -9.71 2.85
CA GLY A 165 3.21 -9.86 1.87
C GLY A 165 3.48 -10.99 0.87
N GLN A 166 2.44 -11.75 0.50
CA GLN A 166 2.53 -12.80 -0.51
C GLN A 166 2.68 -12.23 -1.92
N CYS A 167 1.95 -11.15 -2.22
CA CYS A 167 2.11 -10.42 -3.48
C CYS A 167 3.36 -9.55 -3.41
N THR A 168 4.34 -9.83 -4.27
CA THR A 168 5.67 -9.19 -4.28
C THR A 168 5.64 -7.69 -4.56
N THR A 169 4.56 -7.18 -5.16
CA THR A 169 4.35 -5.76 -5.45
C THR A 169 3.75 -4.98 -4.28
N VAL A 170 3.23 -5.66 -3.24
CA VAL A 170 2.66 -5.01 -2.06
C VAL A 170 3.73 -4.19 -1.35
N GLY A 171 3.39 -2.95 -1.03
CA GLY A 171 4.26 -2.03 -0.32
C GLY A 171 4.31 -2.36 1.17
N VAL A 172 5.50 -2.26 1.75
CA VAL A 172 5.75 -2.54 3.17
C VAL A 172 4.88 -1.67 4.07
N GLY A 173 4.82 -0.36 3.79
CA GLY A 173 4.20 0.61 4.70
C GLY A 173 2.73 0.30 4.98
N GLY A 174 1.90 0.24 3.93
CA GLY A 174 0.47 -0.04 4.10
C GLY A 174 0.20 -1.44 4.66
N TYR A 175 1.04 -2.43 4.33
CA TYR A 175 0.92 -3.78 4.84
C TYR A 175 1.17 -3.86 6.35
N LEU A 176 2.26 -3.27 6.85
CA LEU A 176 2.61 -3.30 8.27
C LEU A 176 1.70 -2.42 9.13
N LEU A 177 1.13 -1.33 8.57
CA LEU A 177 0.20 -0.47 9.30
C LEU A 177 -1.23 -1.00 9.37
N GLY A 178 -1.59 -1.94 8.49
CA GLY A 178 -2.90 -2.59 8.43
C GLY A 178 -2.92 -4.00 9.04
N GLY A 179 -1.93 -4.34 9.87
CA GLY A 179 -1.78 -5.69 10.43
C GLY A 179 -0.79 -6.54 9.63
N GLY A 180 -1.13 -6.86 8.40
CA GLY A 180 -0.26 -7.61 7.49
C GLY A 180 -0.19 -9.09 7.84
N VAL A 181 -0.82 -9.94 7.03
CA VAL A 181 -0.77 -11.39 7.18
C VAL A 181 -0.36 -12.03 5.87
N ASN A 182 0.19 -13.23 5.92
CA ASN A 182 0.35 -14.07 4.75
C ASN A 182 -0.25 -15.46 5.00
N PHE A 183 -0.62 -16.14 3.92
CA PHE A 183 -1.23 -17.48 4.00
C PHE A 183 -0.20 -18.59 4.24
N VAL A 184 1.08 -18.22 4.36
CA VAL A 184 2.19 -19.13 4.60
C VAL A 184 2.46 -19.23 6.10
N GLY A 185 2.98 -20.37 6.57
CA GLY A 185 3.03 -20.73 8.00
C GLY A 185 3.78 -19.75 8.91
N THR A 186 4.49 -18.78 8.33
CA THR A 186 5.24 -17.75 9.04
C THR A 186 4.34 -16.81 9.83
N SER A 187 3.15 -16.46 9.32
CA SER A 187 2.17 -15.73 10.13
C SER A 187 1.62 -16.56 11.30
N SER A 188 1.54 -17.89 11.17
CA SER A 188 1.14 -18.78 12.27
C SER A 188 2.22 -18.91 13.34
N LYS A 189 3.51 -18.82 12.95
CA LYS A 189 4.66 -18.88 13.87
C LYS A 189 4.95 -17.55 14.55
N LEU A 190 4.87 -16.44 13.80
CA LEU A 190 5.38 -15.14 14.21
C LEU A 190 4.28 -14.07 14.37
N GLY A 191 3.01 -14.43 14.16
CA GLY A 191 1.88 -13.50 14.20
C GLY A 191 1.74 -12.65 12.94
N SER A 192 1.12 -11.48 13.05
CA SER A 192 1.04 -10.52 11.94
C SER A 192 2.37 -9.79 11.73
N GLY A 193 2.52 -9.19 10.55
CA GLY A 193 3.63 -8.29 10.24
C GLY A 193 3.71 -7.15 11.24
N SER A 194 2.61 -6.51 11.58
CA SER A 194 2.58 -5.41 12.53
C SER A 194 3.06 -5.80 13.93
N GLN A 195 2.83 -7.04 14.37
CA GLN A 195 3.33 -7.54 15.66
C GLN A 195 4.86 -7.63 15.71
N ASN A 196 5.52 -7.81 14.56
CA ASN A 196 6.98 -7.88 14.45
C ASN A 196 7.64 -6.49 14.26
N VAL A 197 6.86 -5.40 14.25
CA VAL A 197 7.42 -4.04 14.28
C VAL A 197 7.79 -3.68 15.72
N MET A 198 9.05 -3.32 15.93
CA MET A 198 9.61 -2.93 17.22
C MET A 198 9.52 -1.42 17.47
N GLU A 199 9.71 -0.62 16.42
CA GLU A 199 9.71 0.84 16.47
C GLU A 199 9.22 1.41 15.14
N TYR A 200 8.45 2.49 15.21
CA TYR A 200 8.06 3.30 14.06
C TYR A 200 8.78 4.64 14.14
N THR A 201 9.40 5.07 13.03
CA THR A 201 9.74 6.49 12.85
C THR A 201 8.70 7.11 11.93
N MET A 202 8.00 8.15 12.38
CA MET A 202 6.84 8.69 11.67
C MET A 202 6.77 10.22 11.75
N ILE A 203 6.00 10.81 10.85
CA ILE A 203 5.62 12.21 10.95
C ILE A 203 4.18 12.31 11.43
N SER A 204 3.94 13.06 12.51
CA SER A 204 2.60 13.38 13.02
C SER A 204 1.84 14.30 12.06
N ALA A 205 0.55 14.52 12.28
CA ALA A 205 -0.21 15.49 11.50
C ALA A 205 0.20 16.96 11.74
N THR A 206 0.92 17.25 12.83
CA THR A 206 1.49 18.57 13.11
C THR A 206 2.80 18.82 12.36
N GLY A 207 3.44 17.78 11.82
CA GLY A 207 4.73 17.84 11.14
C GLY A 207 5.93 17.42 12.00
N ASP A 208 5.70 16.93 13.22
CA ASP A 208 6.76 16.51 14.12
C ASP A 208 7.28 15.11 13.78
N LEU A 209 8.60 14.91 13.89
CA LEU A 209 9.22 13.59 13.73
C LEU A 209 9.13 12.84 15.05
N LEU A 210 8.47 11.68 15.03
CA LEU A 210 8.30 10.82 16.20
C LEU A 210 9.06 9.52 16.02
N LYS A 211 9.66 9.03 17.10
CA LYS A 211 10.01 7.62 17.27
C LYS A 211 9.08 7.00 18.29
N VAL A 212 8.35 5.96 17.88
CA VAL A 212 7.29 5.34 18.65
C VAL A 212 7.65 3.87 18.86
N SER A 213 7.85 3.50 20.12
CA SER A 213 8.07 2.13 20.58
C SER A 213 6.98 1.75 21.57
N GLU A 214 6.96 0.50 22.02
CA GLU A 214 5.99 0.03 23.01
C GLU A 214 6.04 0.78 24.35
N ASN A 215 7.21 1.30 24.74
CA ASN A 215 7.42 1.87 26.06
C ASN A 215 7.66 3.40 26.06
N ALA A 216 7.86 4.00 24.88
CA ALA A 216 8.25 5.41 24.78
C ALA A 216 7.89 6.03 23.43
N ILE A 217 7.61 7.34 23.46
CA ILE A 217 7.53 8.20 22.28
C ILE A 217 8.56 9.33 22.42
N GLN A 218 9.44 9.44 21.44
CA GLN A 218 10.40 10.54 21.37
C GLN A 218 9.97 11.52 20.29
N THR A 219 9.83 12.79 20.64
CA THR A 219 9.56 13.86 19.69
C THR A 219 10.87 14.54 19.32
N LEU A 220 11.18 14.50 18.03
CA LEU A 220 12.33 15.14 17.40
C LEU A 220 11.78 16.32 16.60
N HIS A 221 11.87 17.53 17.15
CA HIS A 221 11.57 18.72 16.36
C HIS A 221 12.72 18.95 15.38
N LEU A 222 12.42 19.17 14.10
CA LEU A 222 13.44 19.33 13.05
C LEU A 222 14.43 20.48 13.32
N ASN A 223 14.10 21.38 14.26
CA ASN A 223 14.90 22.55 14.64
C ASN A 223 15.15 22.71 16.16
N GLU A 224 14.78 21.74 17.02
CA GLU A 224 14.96 21.86 18.47
C GLU A 224 15.53 20.57 19.10
N SER A 225 15.93 20.67 20.37
CA SER A 225 16.43 19.54 21.17
C SER A 225 15.41 18.41 21.30
N VAL A 226 15.90 17.17 21.36
CA VAL A 226 15.09 15.96 21.56
C VAL A 226 14.30 16.07 22.87
N LYS A 227 12.98 15.89 22.79
CA LYS A 227 12.12 15.77 23.97
C LYS A 227 11.60 14.34 24.08
N ASP A 228 12.14 13.60 25.04
CA ASP A 228 11.62 12.28 25.41
C ASP A 228 10.31 12.45 26.17
N THR A 229 9.25 11.75 25.73
CA THR A 229 8.00 11.65 26.47
C THR A 229 7.76 10.17 26.80
N LEU A 230 7.85 9.83 28.08
CA LEU A 230 7.42 8.50 28.54
C LEU A 230 5.94 8.34 28.21
N LEU A 231 5.55 7.15 27.76
CA LEU A 231 4.14 6.87 27.49
C LEU A 231 3.36 6.96 28.80
N GLU A 232 2.50 7.97 28.90
CA GLU A 232 1.43 7.97 29.89
C GLU A 232 0.58 6.70 29.66
N PRO A 233 0.04 6.06 30.71
CA PRO A 233 -0.76 4.83 30.59
C PRO A 233 -2.04 4.98 29.73
N LYS A 234 -2.32 6.19 29.22
CA LYS A 234 -3.43 6.51 28.31
C LYS A 234 -3.00 6.91 26.90
N ASN A 235 -1.71 6.91 26.54
CA ASN A 235 -1.23 7.22 25.20
C ASN A 235 -0.76 5.93 24.50
N ASP A 236 -1.61 5.34 23.68
CA ASP A 236 -1.38 4.03 23.07
C ASP A 236 -1.19 4.11 21.54
N LEU A 237 -0.38 5.07 21.09
CA LEU A 237 -0.07 5.25 19.67
C LEU A 237 0.59 4.00 19.07
N PHE A 238 1.46 3.31 19.83
CA PHE A 238 2.14 2.12 19.33
C PHE A 238 1.15 0.98 19.00
N PHE A 239 0.17 0.72 19.86
CA PHE A 239 -0.94 -0.21 19.57
C PHE A 239 -1.73 0.24 18.35
N ALA A 240 -2.11 1.52 18.29
CA ALA A 240 -2.91 2.06 17.20
C ALA A 240 -2.23 1.89 15.83
N LEU A 241 -0.90 2.04 15.77
CA LEU A 241 -0.10 1.84 14.56
C LEU A 241 -0.09 0.38 14.06
N LYS A 242 -0.43 -0.61 14.89
CA LYS A 242 -0.40 -2.05 14.53
C LYS A 242 -1.63 -2.55 13.77
N GLY A 243 -2.57 -1.68 13.41
CA GLY A 243 -3.73 -2.04 12.60
C GLY A 243 -4.49 -0.84 12.00
N ALA A 244 -4.39 0.32 12.65
CA ALA A 244 -5.04 1.55 12.23
C ALA A 244 -4.04 2.64 11.79
N GLY A 245 -2.80 2.25 11.48
CA GLY A 245 -1.67 3.17 11.49
C GLY A 245 -1.72 4.31 10.46
N SER A 246 -2.46 4.14 9.36
CA SER A 246 -2.68 5.21 8.38
C SER A 246 -3.45 6.41 8.93
N SER A 247 -4.07 6.29 10.11
CA SER A 247 -4.88 7.33 10.74
C SER A 247 -4.10 8.26 11.68
N PHE A 248 -2.84 7.93 12.00
CA PHE A 248 -2.10 8.58 13.09
C PHE A 248 -0.80 9.26 12.66
N GLY A 249 -0.29 8.95 11.47
CA GLY A 249 0.82 9.68 10.86
C GLY A 249 1.33 9.02 9.60
N ILE A 250 2.43 9.57 9.09
CA ILE A 250 3.13 9.02 7.94
C ILE A 250 4.40 8.34 8.42
N VAL A 251 4.39 7.01 8.49
CA VAL A 251 5.58 6.24 8.86
C VAL A 251 6.63 6.34 7.74
N THR A 252 7.84 6.70 8.13
CA THR A 252 9.02 6.90 7.27
C THR A 252 10.08 5.84 7.49
N ASN A 253 10.01 5.09 8.59
CA ASN A 253 10.85 3.93 8.86
C ASN A 253 10.16 2.92 9.79
N PHE A 254 10.42 1.64 9.56
CA PHE A 254 10.10 0.55 10.48
C PHE A 254 11.39 -0.09 10.97
N LEU A 255 11.50 -0.29 12.28
CA LEU A 255 12.44 -1.25 12.85
C LEU A 255 11.72 -2.59 12.98
N TYR A 256 12.06 -3.54 12.11
CA TYR A 256 11.27 -4.73 11.85
C TYR A 256 12.04 -6.00 12.20
N GLN A 257 11.57 -6.81 13.14
CA GLN A 257 12.25 -8.02 13.57
C GLN A 257 12.19 -9.11 12.48
N ILE A 258 13.32 -9.80 12.29
CA ILE A 258 13.44 -10.96 11.40
C ILE A 258 14.31 -12.03 12.06
N TYR A 259 14.37 -13.24 11.49
CA TYR A 259 15.08 -14.37 12.08
C TYR A 259 16.07 -14.97 11.05
N ASP A 260 17.30 -15.29 11.45
CA ASP A 260 18.32 -15.97 10.59
C ASP A 260 18.07 -17.48 10.57
N GLU A 261 16.88 -17.85 10.14
CA GLU A 261 16.46 -19.23 9.92
C GLU A 261 15.61 -19.29 8.64
N PRO A 262 15.78 -20.31 7.78
CA PRO A 262 14.96 -20.44 6.58
C PRO A 262 13.47 -20.51 6.94
N GLU A 263 12.65 -19.88 6.11
CA GLU A 263 11.20 -19.97 6.24
C GLU A 263 10.75 -21.41 6.03
N THR A 264 9.84 -21.87 6.89
CA THR A 264 9.18 -23.16 6.72
C THR A 264 8.42 -23.12 5.40
N GLN A 265 8.86 -23.89 4.39
CA GLN A 265 8.16 -23.96 3.11
C GLN A 265 6.77 -24.58 3.34
N PRO A 266 5.68 -23.82 3.20
CA PRO A 266 4.36 -24.38 3.37
C PRO A 266 4.06 -25.30 2.18
N VAL A 267 3.53 -26.49 2.46
CA VAL A 267 2.86 -27.31 1.44
C VAL A 267 1.43 -26.78 1.33
N LEU A 268 1.06 -26.24 0.17
CA LEU A 268 -0.32 -25.89 -0.15
C LEU A 268 -0.95 -27.07 -0.92
N VAL A 269 -2.03 -27.65 -0.39
CA VAL A 269 -2.71 -28.86 -0.92
C VAL A 269 -4.18 -28.56 -1.26
N PRO A 270 -4.57 -28.34 -2.53
CA PRO A 270 -5.91 -27.85 -2.83
C PRO A 270 -6.96 -28.93 -2.73
N ILE A 271 -7.98 -28.61 -1.94
CA ILE A 271 -9.18 -29.40 -1.79
C ILE A 271 -10.34 -28.61 -2.42
N PHE A 272 -10.96 -29.19 -3.44
CA PHE A 272 -12.06 -28.58 -4.20
C PHE A 272 -13.42 -28.95 -3.60
N PHE A 273 -14.31 -27.97 -3.45
CA PHE A 273 -15.73 -28.20 -3.17
C PHE A 273 -16.58 -27.64 -4.31
N ARG A 274 -17.62 -28.39 -4.72
CA ARG A 274 -18.53 -27.99 -5.81
C ARG A 274 -19.66 -27.12 -5.23
N GLY A 275 -19.55 -25.80 -5.36
CA GLY A 275 -20.60 -24.86 -4.90
C GLY A 275 -21.82 -24.78 -5.82
N PRO A 276 -23.00 -24.36 -5.31
CA PRO A 276 -24.25 -24.29 -6.08
C PRO A 276 -24.20 -23.21 -7.16
N SER A 277 -24.89 -23.46 -8.26
CA SER A 277 -24.73 -22.79 -9.56
C SER A 277 -25.32 -21.37 -9.67
N ASN A 278 -25.82 -20.77 -8.58
CA ASN A 278 -26.63 -19.57 -8.61
C ASN A 278 -26.15 -18.51 -7.60
N TYR A 279 -25.96 -17.29 -8.09
CA TYR A 279 -25.64 -16.12 -7.30
C TYR A 279 -26.70 -15.80 -6.23
N GLN A 280 -28.00 -15.97 -6.53
CA GLN A 280 -29.10 -15.71 -5.60
C GLN A 280 -29.13 -16.69 -4.41
N ASP A 281 -28.73 -17.95 -4.61
CA ASP A 281 -28.66 -18.94 -3.53
C ASP A 281 -27.49 -18.65 -2.59
N SER A 282 -26.41 -18.04 -3.10
CA SER A 282 -25.31 -17.53 -2.28
C SER A 282 -25.72 -16.28 -1.46
N VAL A 283 -26.70 -15.50 -1.94
CA VAL A 283 -27.27 -14.35 -1.22
C VAL A 283 -28.21 -14.83 -0.11
N ASN A 284 -29.07 -15.81 -0.39
CA ASN A 284 -30.00 -16.36 0.60
C ASN A 284 -29.27 -17.12 1.72
N LEU A 285 -28.20 -17.86 1.39
CA LEU A 285 -27.34 -18.52 2.38
C LEU A 285 -26.67 -17.54 3.36
N ARG A 286 -26.35 -16.31 2.90
CA ARG A 286 -25.81 -15.24 3.77
C ARG A 286 -26.85 -14.71 4.75
N HIS A 287 -28.11 -14.68 4.34
CA HIS A 287 -29.22 -14.12 5.10
C HIS A 287 -29.79 -15.11 6.14
N ASP A 288 -29.79 -16.41 5.84
CA ASP A 288 -30.35 -17.46 6.70
C ASP A 288 -29.41 -17.93 7.83
N LEU A 289 -28.10 -17.65 7.73
CA LEU A 289 -27.08 -18.07 8.70
C LEU A 289 -26.81 -17.05 9.82
N GLY A 290 -27.49 -15.89 9.82
CA GLY A 290 -27.44 -14.90 10.91
C GLY A 290 -26.05 -14.34 11.23
N CYS A 291 -25.10 -14.38 10.27
CA CYS A 291 -23.73 -13.93 10.51
C CYS A 291 -23.52 -12.54 9.93
N ASP A 292 -23.69 -11.50 10.77
CA ASP A 292 -23.45 -10.10 10.40
C ASP A 292 -21.96 -9.81 10.11
N TRP A 293 -21.03 -10.69 10.52
CA TRP A 293 -19.58 -10.57 10.32
C TRP A 293 -18.90 -11.95 10.16
N CYS A 294 -18.89 -12.49 8.95
CA CYS A 294 -18.15 -13.71 8.62
C CYS A 294 -17.13 -13.45 7.49
N TYR A 295 -15.87 -13.87 7.66
CA TYR A 295 -14.87 -13.90 6.59
C TYR A 295 -14.72 -15.29 6.00
N TRP A 296 -14.66 -15.35 4.67
CA TRP A 296 -14.20 -16.51 3.91
C TRP A 296 -13.17 -16.03 2.88
N THR A 297 -12.04 -16.75 2.74
CA THR A 297 -11.18 -16.61 1.55
C THR A 297 -11.49 -17.75 0.60
N LEU A 298 -12.18 -17.41 -0.49
CA LEU A 298 -12.46 -18.26 -1.64
C LEU A 298 -11.82 -17.59 -2.86
N VAL A 299 -10.74 -18.18 -3.39
CA VAL A 299 -10.28 -17.84 -4.75
C VAL A 299 -11.00 -18.77 -5.70
N ILE A 300 -12.12 -18.30 -6.22
CA ILE A 300 -12.77 -18.87 -7.39
C ILE A 300 -13.21 -17.66 -8.19
N TRP A 301 -13.07 -17.65 -9.52
CA TRP A 301 -14.21 -17.18 -10.31
C TRP A 301 -14.35 -17.80 -11.70
N ASN A 302 -15.62 -18.14 -11.95
CA ASN A 302 -16.30 -18.69 -13.11
C ASN A 302 -16.77 -17.54 -14.03
N GLY A 303 -17.21 -17.71 -15.28
CA GLY A 303 -17.68 -18.87 -16.04
C GLY A 303 -18.34 -18.38 -17.36
N PRO A 304 -19.43 -18.99 -17.87
CA PRO A 304 -19.83 -20.39 -17.86
C PRO A 304 -20.42 -20.86 -19.24
N LYS A 305 -20.62 -22.19 -19.41
CA LYS A 305 -21.85 -22.83 -19.95
C LYS A 305 -21.74 -24.38 -19.98
N ARG A 306 -21.85 -25.05 -18.80
CA ARG A 306 -22.34 -26.45 -18.53
C ARG A 306 -21.76 -27.67 -19.31
N PRO A 307 -22.01 -28.93 -18.87
CA PRO A 307 -22.59 -29.42 -17.61
C PRO A 307 -21.64 -30.32 -16.76
N LEU A 308 -22.17 -30.68 -15.58
CA LEU A 308 -21.57 -31.38 -14.44
C LEU A 308 -21.46 -32.91 -14.64
N PHE A 309 -20.45 -33.55 -14.03
CA PHE A 309 -20.48 -34.99 -13.64
C PHE A 309 -20.27 -35.18 -12.14
N PHE A 310 -21.19 -35.91 -11.50
CA PHE A 310 -21.32 -36.15 -10.05
C PHE A 310 -20.32 -37.20 -9.52
N ALA A 311 -19.99 -37.11 -8.23
CA ALA A 311 -19.41 -38.23 -7.47
C ALA A 311 -20.24 -38.38 -6.19
N ASN A 312 -20.71 -39.60 -5.92
CA ASN A 312 -21.58 -39.91 -4.80
C ASN A 312 -20.78 -39.90 -3.47
N ASP A 313 -21.22 -39.01 -2.58
CA ASP A 313 -20.99 -38.78 -1.14
C ASP A 313 -19.62 -39.09 -0.47
N PRO A 314 -18.95 -38.06 0.08
CA PRO A 314 -17.98 -38.20 1.17
C PRO A 314 -18.65 -38.12 2.56
N PRO A 315 -18.08 -38.76 3.61
CA PRO A 315 -18.65 -38.81 4.96
C PRO A 315 -18.74 -37.43 5.65
N PRO A 316 -19.60 -37.27 6.67
CA PRO A 316 -20.20 -35.99 7.04
C PRO A 316 -19.32 -34.97 7.79
N ASP A 317 -18.10 -35.29 8.21
CA ASP A 317 -17.55 -34.65 9.42
C ASP A 317 -16.26 -33.81 9.32
N GLN A 318 -15.59 -33.62 8.17
CA GLN A 318 -14.34 -32.81 8.17
C GLN A 318 -14.17 -31.83 6.99
N LYS A 319 -14.08 -30.54 7.32
CA LYS A 319 -13.91 -29.36 6.43
C LYS A 319 -12.42 -28.95 6.25
N GLY A 320 -11.99 -28.76 4.99
CA GLY A 320 -10.90 -27.86 4.49
C GLY A 320 -9.44 -28.42 4.45
N ILE A 321 -8.48 -28.04 3.55
CA ILE A 321 -8.26 -26.79 2.75
C ILE A 321 -7.09 -26.81 1.65
N TYR A 322 -7.11 -25.94 0.56
CA TYR A 322 -6.05 -25.01 -0.11
C TYR A 322 -5.12 -25.19 -1.41
N THR A 323 -5.17 -24.33 -2.47
CA THR A 323 -4.32 -23.99 -3.73
C THR A 323 -2.94 -24.65 -4.18
N LEU A 324 -2.54 -24.66 -5.49
CA LEU A 324 -1.45 -25.46 -6.19
C LEU A 324 -0.34 -24.71 -7.04
N ASP A 325 0.89 -25.28 -7.14
CA ASP A 325 1.99 -25.00 -8.11
C ASP A 325 2.43 -26.31 -8.82
N PHE A 326 2.91 -26.27 -10.08
CA PHE A 326 3.19 -27.48 -10.88
C PHE A 326 4.67 -27.67 -11.21
N THR A 327 5.29 -28.65 -10.56
CA THR A 327 6.64 -29.15 -10.90
C THR A 327 6.61 -30.66 -11.10
N CYS A 328 7.39 -31.18 -12.04
CA CYS A 328 7.54 -32.62 -12.20
C CYS A 328 8.53 -33.16 -11.17
N GLN A 329 8.05 -34.03 -10.29
CA GLN A 329 8.85 -34.59 -9.20
C GLN A 329 9.53 -35.93 -9.56
N TYR A 330 9.39 -36.40 -10.79
CA TYR A 330 10.06 -37.64 -11.22
C TYR A 330 11.53 -37.37 -11.51
N ASP A 331 12.40 -38.28 -11.08
CA ASP A 331 13.80 -38.31 -11.52
C ASP A 331 13.82 -38.33 -13.06
N PRO A 332 14.46 -37.35 -13.73
CA PRO A 332 14.47 -37.19 -15.18
C PRO A 332 15.07 -38.39 -15.92
N HIS A 333 15.79 -39.27 -15.21
CA HIS A 333 16.44 -40.46 -15.75
C HIS A 333 15.63 -41.75 -15.56
N SER A 334 14.49 -41.72 -14.86
CA SER A 334 13.92 -42.93 -14.27
C SER A 334 12.79 -43.64 -15.04
N SER A 335 12.11 -43.03 -16.03
CA SER A 335 11.11 -43.76 -16.83
C SER A 335 10.48 -42.92 -17.96
N ALA A 336 9.74 -43.59 -18.85
CA ALA A 336 8.90 -42.98 -19.87
C ALA A 336 7.83 -42.01 -19.32
N GLN A 337 7.49 -42.08 -18.03
CA GLN A 337 6.62 -41.12 -17.35
C GLN A 337 7.28 -39.74 -17.12
N ALA A 338 8.60 -39.67 -16.87
CA ALA A 338 9.29 -38.40 -16.63
C ALA A 338 9.27 -37.48 -17.87
N LYS A 339 9.49 -38.05 -19.07
CA LYS A 339 9.39 -37.35 -20.37
C LYS A 339 7.98 -36.86 -20.73
N ARG A 340 6.93 -37.49 -20.19
CA ARG A 340 5.54 -37.00 -20.36
C ARG A 340 5.22 -35.83 -19.44
N CYS A 341 5.67 -35.92 -18.19
CA CYS A 341 5.44 -34.89 -17.18
C CYS A 341 6.03 -33.54 -17.63
N GLU A 342 7.28 -33.55 -18.09
CA GLU A 342 7.97 -32.33 -18.53
C GLU A 342 7.28 -31.66 -19.72
N ASN A 343 6.81 -32.45 -20.70
CA ASN A 343 6.03 -31.95 -21.84
C ASN A 343 4.68 -31.36 -21.42
N VAL A 344 4.00 -31.95 -20.42
CA VAL A 344 2.71 -31.46 -19.91
C VAL A 344 2.88 -30.14 -19.16
N VAL A 345 3.93 -30.00 -18.35
CA VAL A 345 4.24 -28.74 -17.63
C VAL A 345 4.64 -27.62 -18.60
N GLN A 346 5.42 -27.94 -19.64
CA GLN A 346 5.79 -26.96 -20.68
C GLN A 346 4.59 -26.54 -21.53
N LEU A 347 3.69 -27.46 -21.88
CA LEU A 347 2.45 -27.12 -22.61
C LEU A 347 1.52 -26.24 -21.77
N ALA A 348 1.42 -26.50 -20.47
CA ALA A 348 0.61 -25.71 -19.54
C ALA A 348 1.18 -24.29 -19.37
N LYS A 349 2.51 -24.15 -19.18
CA LYS A 349 3.18 -22.85 -19.09
C LYS A 349 3.08 -22.04 -20.39
N ALA A 350 3.32 -22.65 -21.55
CA ALA A 350 3.23 -21.98 -22.85
C ALA A 350 1.81 -21.47 -23.16
N ARG A 351 0.78 -22.21 -22.73
CA ARG A 351 -0.62 -21.82 -22.92
C ARG A 351 -1.03 -20.69 -21.97
N MET A 352 -0.50 -20.68 -20.75
CA MET A 352 -0.69 -19.58 -19.79
C MET A 352 0.03 -18.29 -20.24
N SER A 353 1.23 -18.38 -20.82
CA SER A 353 1.93 -17.22 -21.41
C SER A 353 1.20 -16.65 -22.63
N LYS A 354 0.62 -17.49 -23.48
CA LYS A 354 -0.15 -17.05 -24.65
C LYS A 354 -1.44 -16.29 -24.26
N ILE A 355 -2.12 -16.74 -23.21
CA ILE A 355 -3.33 -16.07 -22.67
C ILE A 355 -2.97 -14.72 -22.02
N ALA A 356 -1.78 -14.62 -21.40
CA ALA A 356 -1.27 -13.36 -20.87
C ALA A 356 -0.90 -12.35 -21.98
N GLU A 357 -0.43 -12.82 -23.14
CA GLU A 357 -0.14 -11.99 -24.32
C GLU A 357 -1.41 -11.51 -25.06
N GLU A 358 -2.50 -12.29 -25.01
CA GLU A 358 -3.74 -12.02 -25.75
C GLU A 358 -4.73 -11.10 -25.01
N GLU A 359 -4.81 -11.15 -23.67
CA GLU A 359 -5.93 -10.52 -22.95
C GLU A 359 -5.58 -9.39 -21.96
N GLY A 360 -4.31 -9.16 -21.63
CA GLY A 360 -3.90 -8.06 -20.76
C GLY A 360 -4.34 -8.19 -19.27
N GLU A 361 -3.48 -7.76 -18.37
CA GLU A 361 -3.56 -8.02 -16.92
C GLU A 361 -4.71 -7.24 -16.20
N HIS A 362 -5.93 -7.79 -16.11
CA HIS A 362 -7.04 -7.10 -15.41
C HIS A 362 -7.84 -7.91 -14.36
N LEU A 363 -7.42 -9.10 -13.94
CA LEU A 363 -8.16 -9.87 -12.93
C LEU A 363 -7.40 -9.99 -11.61
N ASN A 364 -7.49 -8.95 -10.76
CA ASN A 364 -7.08 -8.99 -9.34
C ASN A 364 -7.80 -7.90 -8.53
N GLN A 365 -8.92 -8.21 -7.86
CA GLN A 365 -9.52 -7.33 -6.84
C GLN A 365 -9.99 -8.14 -5.62
N TYR A 366 -9.52 -7.73 -4.45
CA TYR A 366 -10.00 -8.18 -3.14
C TYR A 366 -11.00 -7.13 -2.65
N TYR A 367 -12.26 -7.50 -2.50
CA TYR A 367 -13.25 -6.63 -1.84
C TYR A 367 -13.37 -7.07 -0.38
N ASN A 368 -12.86 -6.22 0.51
CA ASN A 368 -12.96 -6.41 1.94
C ASN A 368 -13.53 -5.16 2.60
N THR A 369 -14.75 -4.81 2.20
CA THR A 369 -15.48 -3.67 2.76
C THR A 369 -16.53 -4.15 3.76
N PRO A 370 -16.55 -3.65 4.99
CA PRO A 370 -17.79 -3.63 5.78
C PRO A 370 -18.95 -3.02 4.97
N SER A 371 -20.17 -3.58 5.12
CA SER A 371 -21.38 -3.00 4.52
C SER A 371 -21.65 -1.59 5.06
N CYS A 372 -22.05 -0.66 4.20
CA CYS A 372 -22.51 0.69 4.59
C CYS A 372 -23.96 0.70 5.13
N ASP A 373 -24.59 -0.46 5.26
CA ASP A 373 -26.04 -0.64 5.41
C ASP A 373 -26.33 -1.82 6.35
N ILE A 374 -27.30 -1.87 7.29
CA ILE A 374 -28.09 -0.91 8.10
C ILE A 374 -28.62 -1.73 9.29
N ASN A 375 -28.26 -1.38 10.53
CA ASN A 375 -28.92 -1.93 11.74
C ASN A 375 -28.83 -0.92 12.90
N GLY A 376 -28.94 0.38 12.59
CA GLY A 376 -28.90 1.47 13.57
C GLY A 376 -27.57 1.65 14.34
N ARG A 377 -26.56 0.80 14.10
CA ARG A 377 -25.23 0.90 14.71
C ARG A 377 -24.27 1.68 13.81
N PRO A 378 -23.61 2.74 14.31
CA PRO A 378 -22.67 3.53 13.52
C PRO A 378 -21.54 2.68 12.92
N PHE A 379 -21.10 3.01 11.70
CA PHE A 379 -20.00 2.35 10.98
C PHE A 379 -18.74 2.17 11.84
N TYR A 380 -18.34 3.21 12.57
CA TYR A 380 -17.10 3.19 13.34
C TYR A 380 -17.13 2.15 14.49
N GLU A 381 -18.27 1.96 15.16
CA GLU A 381 -18.42 0.93 16.20
C GLU A 381 -18.37 -0.47 15.59
N ARG A 382 -18.88 -0.62 14.36
CA ARG A 382 -18.86 -1.91 13.67
C ARG A 382 -17.47 -2.29 13.20
N TYR A 383 -16.68 -1.32 12.73
CA TYR A 383 -15.36 -1.57 12.19
C TYR A 383 -14.28 -1.66 13.27
N TRP A 384 -14.28 -0.73 14.23
CA TRP A 384 -13.28 -0.63 15.29
C TRP A 384 -13.70 -1.28 16.62
N HIS A 385 -14.98 -1.68 16.74
CA HIS A 385 -15.53 -2.33 17.94
C HIS A 385 -15.25 -1.53 19.23
N HIS A 386 -15.04 -2.23 20.34
CA HIS A 386 -14.78 -1.67 21.66
C HIS A 386 -13.47 -0.87 21.76
N HIS A 387 -12.62 -0.87 20.71
CA HIS A 387 -11.39 -0.08 20.66
C HIS A 387 -11.61 1.34 20.12
N TYR A 388 -12.76 1.64 19.51
CA TYR A 388 -12.97 2.90 18.79
C TYR A 388 -12.67 4.14 19.65
N GLU A 389 -13.26 4.24 20.84
CA GLU A 389 -13.08 5.40 21.72
C GLU A 389 -11.61 5.61 22.12
N THR A 390 -10.88 4.50 22.35
CA THR A 390 -9.45 4.57 22.67
C THR A 390 -8.65 5.08 21.48
N LEU A 391 -8.92 4.53 20.28
CA LEU A 391 -8.27 4.95 19.04
C LEU A 391 -8.59 6.42 18.70
N LEU A 392 -9.85 6.84 18.88
CA LEU A 392 -10.28 8.20 18.61
C LEU A 392 -9.60 9.20 19.55
N ALA A 393 -9.50 8.86 20.85
CA ALA A 393 -8.76 9.67 21.81
C ALA A 393 -7.28 9.82 21.41
N GLN A 394 -6.63 8.74 20.94
CA GLN A 394 -5.27 8.85 20.39
C GLN A 394 -5.22 9.75 19.16
N LYS A 395 -6.19 9.62 18.26
CA LYS A 395 -6.20 10.42 17.03
C LYS A 395 -6.35 11.90 17.33
N GLN A 396 -7.16 12.28 18.32
CA GLN A 396 -7.31 13.68 18.73
C GLN A 396 -6.00 14.28 19.29
N ILE A 397 -5.12 13.45 19.87
CA ILE A 397 -3.79 13.89 20.34
C ILE A 397 -2.84 14.08 19.15
N TRP A 398 -2.76 13.09 18.26
CA TRP A 398 -1.72 13.01 17.21
C TRP A 398 -2.12 13.64 15.87
N ASP A 399 -3.42 13.84 15.67
CA ASP A 399 -4.06 14.47 14.52
C ASP A 399 -5.26 15.34 14.94
N PRO A 400 -5.03 16.42 15.71
CA PRO A 400 -6.09 17.25 16.29
C PRO A 400 -6.95 17.97 15.25
N THR A 401 -6.45 18.12 14.01
CA THR A 401 -7.17 18.77 12.90
C THR A 401 -7.77 17.75 11.93
N ASN A 402 -7.70 16.45 12.24
CA ASN A 402 -8.17 15.36 11.37
C ASN A 402 -7.61 15.42 9.93
N LEU A 403 -6.33 15.81 9.80
CA LEU A 403 -5.64 15.91 8.53
C LEU A 403 -5.48 14.53 7.86
N LEU A 404 -5.30 13.48 8.67
CA LEU A 404 -5.12 12.09 8.23
C LEU A 404 -6.45 11.35 8.19
N THR A 405 -7.41 11.93 7.47
CA THR A 405 -8.72 11.32 7.22
C THR A 405 -8.72 10.59 5.88
N HIS A 406 -9.37 9.43 5.80
CA HIS A 406 -9.65 8.67 4.57
C HIS A 406 -10.72 7.64 4.89
N CYS A 407 -11.24 6.93 3.89
CA CYS A 407 -12.17 5.84 4.17
C CYS A 407 -11.52 4.80 5.10
N HIS A 408 -12.28 4.38 6.12
CA HIS A 408 -11.84 3.51 7.22
C HIS A 408 -10.73 4.11 8.08
N ALA A 409 -10.54 5.42 8.10
CA ALA A 409 -9.73 6.05 9.13
C ALA A 409 -10.47 5.99 10.48
N VAL A 410 -9.70 6.05 11.57
CA VAL A 410 -10.30 6.35 12.88
C VAL A 410 -10.92 7.75 12.79
N GLY A 411 -12.16 7.90 13.26
CA GLY A 411 -12.94 9.14 13.11
C GLY A 411 -13.82 9.22 11.86
N SER A 412 -13.77 8.24 10.95
CA SER A 412 -14.73 8.13 9.84
C SER A 412 -16.15 7.85 10.35
N THR A 413 -17.12 8.56 9.79
CA THR A 413 -18.56 8.42 10.09
C THR A 413 -19.28 7.59 9.01
N ASP A 414 -20.59 7.40 9.16
CA ASP A 414 -21.41 6.76 8.11
C ASP A 414 -21.43 7.57 6.80
N GLU A 415 -21.21 8.89 6.86
CA GLU A 415 -21.05 9.75 5.68
C GLU A 415 -19.72 9.49 4.95
N ASP A 416 -18.72 8.98 5.67
CA ASP A 416 -17.41 8.58 5.15
C ASP A 416 -17.36 7.10 4.75
N CYS A 417 -18.50 6.40 4.79
CA CYS A 417 -18.56 5.01 4.37
C CYS A 417 -18.16 4.91 2.90
N CYS A 418 -17.18 4.06 2.63
CA CYS A 418 -16.53 3.97 1.32
C CYS A 418 -17.57 3.95 0.20
N PRO A 419 -17.55 4.90 -0.75
CA PRO A 419 -18.44 4.83 -1.88
C PRO A 419 -18.18 3.51 -2.61
N THR A 420 -19.25 2.84 -3.02
CA THR A 420 -19.18 1.80 -4.04
C THR A 420 -18.49 2.42 -5.26
N VAL A 421 -17.22 2.03 -5.49
CA VAL A 421 -16.35 2.58 -6.54
C VAL A 421 -16.96 2.36 -7.92
#